data_AF-A0A5B7I253-F1
#
_entry.id   AF-A0A5B7I253-F1
#
_cell.length_a   1.000
_cell.length_b   1.000
_cell.length_c   1.000
_cell.angle_alpha   90.00
_cell.angle_beta   90.00
_cell.angle_gamma   90.00
#
_symmetry.space_group_name_H-M   'P 1'
#
loop_
_entity.id
_entity.type
_entity.pdbx_description
1 polymer ?
#
loop_
_entity_poly.entity_id
_entity_poly.type
_entity_poly.pdbx_seq_one_letter_code
_entity_poly.pdbx_strand_id
1 'polypeptide(L)'
;MCPKHKLFRGYIDLEIKLREFDRCRKLYEKWAEFDPENCKMWIQFATLEAMLNDSERARGIYELAICQPRLDMPEYMWKSYIDFEVSFI
;
A
#
# COMPACT_ATOMS: atom_id res chain seq x y z
N MET A 1 16.17 18.22 -0.75
CA MET A 1 15.08 17.24 -0.95
C MET A 1 15.25 16.13 0.06
N CYS A 2 14.41 16.07 1.09
CA CYS A 2 14.51 15.02 2.10
C CYS A 2 14.16 13.67 1.46
N PRO A 3 15.03 12.65 1.48
CA PRO A 3 14.75 11.33 0.91
C PRO A 3 13.78 10.54 1.81
N LYS A 4 12.58 11.08 2.03
CA LYS A 4 11.58 10.58 2.99
C LYS A 4 11.04 9.20 2.59
N HIS A 5 10.92 8.89 1.30
CA HIS A 5 10.47 7.57 0.84
C HIS A 5 11.36 6.41 1.31
N LYS A 6 12.69 6.62 1.34
CA LYS A 6 13.63 5.60 1.84
C LYS A 6 13.48 5.40 3.34
N LEU A 7 13.15 6.46 4.08
CA LEU A 7 12.89 6.39 5.52
C LEU A 7 11.60 5.63 5.81
N PHE A 8 10.50 5.97 5.13
CA PHE A 8 9.23 5.24 5.30
C PHE A 8 9.40 3.76 4.99
N ARG A 9 10.04 3.42 3.87
CA ARG A 9 10.29 2.03 3.50
C ARG A 9 11.13 1.29 4.55
N GLY A 10 12.25 1.87 4.97
CA GLY A 10 13.11 1.24 5.99
C GLY A 10 12.42 1.11 7.35
N TYR A 11 11.56 2.05 7.71
CA TYR A 11 10.82 2.02 8.96
C TYR A 11 9.67 1.00 8.92
N ILE A 12 8.95 0.90 7.81
CA ILE A 12 7.96 -0.15 7.57
C ILE A 12 8.65 -1.54 7.60
N ASP A 13 9.78 -1.71 6.92
CA ASP A 13 10.54 -2.98 6.95
C ASP A 13 10.96 -3.37 8.38
N LEU A 14 11.28 -2.40 9.23
CA LEU A 14 11.62 -2.62 10.63
C LEU A 14 10.37 -3.05 11.43
N GLU A 15 9.27 -2.32 11.30
CA GLU A 15 8.02 -2.59 12.03
C GLU A 15 7.41 -3.94 11.58
N ILE A 16 7.53 -4.33 10.30
CA ILE A 16 7.16 -5.67 9.80
C ILE A 16 7.99 -6.76 10.49
N LYS A 17 9.30 -6.56 10.66
CA LYS A 17 10.17 -7.50 11.38
C LYS A 17 9.80 -7.61 12.86
N LEU A 18 9.36 -6.52 13.47
CA LEU A 18 8.84 -6.49 14.83
C LEU A 18 7.42 -7.06 14.94
N ARG A 19 6.76 -7.39 13.82
CA ARG A 19 5.36 -7.83 13.73
C ARG A 19 4.36 -6.79 14.26
N GLU A 20 4.77 -5.52 14.24
CA GLU A 20 3.95 -4.37 14.65
C GLU A 20 3.15 -3.85 13.45
N PHE A 21 2.18 -4.64 12.99
CA PHE A 21 1.41 -4.34 11.78
C PHE A 21 0.52 -3.10 11.93
N ASP A 22 0.02 -2.81 13.13
CA ASP A 22 -0.77 -1.59 13.39
C ASP A 22 0.04 -0.30 13.21
N ARG A 23 1.35 -0.36 13.49
CA ARG A 23 2.26 0.77 13.22
C ARG A 23 2.58 0.88 11.74
N CYS A 24 2.77 -0.26 11.06
CA CYS A 24 2.93 -0.31 9.61
C CYS A 24 1.75 0.39 8.91
N ARG A 25 0.51 0.08 9.30
CA ARG A 25 -0.70 0.71 8.76
C ARG A 25 -0.67 2.23 8.90
N LYS A 26 -0.42 2.74 10.11
CA LYS A 26 -0.32 4.19 10.36
C LYS A 26 0.78 4.87 9.54
N LEU A 27 1.88 4.16 9.26
CA LEU A 27 2.94 4.66 8.42
C LEU A 27 2.54 4.73 6.95
N TYR A 28 1.86 3.70 6.46
CA TYR A 28 1.29 3.72 5.12
C TYR A 28 0.24 4.84 5.02
N GLU A 29 -0.73 4.95 5.92
CA GLU A 29 -1.72 6.05 5.90
C GLU A 29 -1.06 7.43 5.83
N LYS A 30 -0.06 7.71 6.67
CA LYS A 30 0.71 8.96 6.62
C LYS A 30 1.46 9.16 5.31
N TRP A 31 1.99 8.09 4.74
CA TRP A 31 2.68 8.17 3.45
C TRP A 31 1.66 8.47 2.33
N ALA A 32 0.47 7.88 2.38
CA ALA A 32 -0.60 8.14 1.41
C ALA A 32 -1.12 9.57 1.52
N GLU A 33 -1.21 10.14 2.72
CA GLU A 33 -1.52 11.56 2.93
C GLU A 33 -0.45 12.49 2.32
N PHE A 34 0.82 12.10 2.39
CA PHE A 34 1.93 12.90 1.88
C PHE A 34 2.12 12.80 0.37
N ASP A 35 1.88 11.61 -0.20
CA ASP A 35 2.16 11.28 -1.60
C ASP A 35 1.12 10.28 -2.13
N PRO A 36 -0.15 10.72 -2.32
CA PRO A 36 -1.23 9.85 -2.76
C PRO A 36 -1.09 9.38 -4.22
N GLU A 37 -0.23 10.05 -5.00
CA GLU A 37 0.00 9.78 -6.42
C GLU A 37 0.83 8.50 -6.63
N ASN A 38 1.51 8.02 -5.58
CA ASN A 38 2.48 6.94 -5.61
C ASN A 38 1.86 5.54 -5.61
N CYS A 39 1.64 4.97 -6.79
CA CYS A 39 1.03 3.65 -6.97
C CYS A 39 1.81 2.53 -6.25
N LYS A 40 3.14 2.60 -6.21
CA LYS A 40 3.98 1.55 -5.62
C LYS A 40 3.74 1.40 -4.12
N MET A 41 3.50 2.53 -3.46
CA MET A 41 3.17 2.55 -2.03
C MET A 41 1.84 1.81 -1.80
N TRP A 42 0.79 2.16 -2.56
CA TRP A 42 -0.54 1.56 -2.40
C TRP A 42 -0.53 0.04 -2.62
N ILE A 43 0.19 -0.42 -3.64
CA ILE A 43 0.37 -1.85 -3.92
C ILE A 43 1.09 -2.55 -2.76
N GLN A 44 2.16 -1.97 -2.23
CA GLN A 44 2.84 -2.54 -1.05
C GLN A 44 1.93 -2.60 0.17
N PHE A 45 1.10 -1.57 0.37
CA PHE A 45 0.16 -1.53 1.49
C PHE A 45 -0.88 -2.65 1.38
N ALA A 46 -1.52 -2.79 0.21
CA ALA A 46 -2.48 -3.85 -0.03
C ALA A 46 -1.84 -5.25 0.03
N THR A 47 -0.59 -5.39 -0.44
CA THR A 47 0.18 -6.64 -0.34
C THR A 47 0.43 -7.02 1.13
N LEU A 48 0.71 -6.05 2.00
CA LEU A 48 0.89 -6.29 3.43
C LEU A 48 -0.40 -6.81 4.09
N GLU A 49 -1.55 -6.18 3.83
CA GLU A 49 -2.84 -6.68 4.35
C GLU A 49 -3.18 -8.07 3.77
N ALA A 50 -2.87 -8.32 2.50
CA ALA A 50 -3.02 -9.63 1.87
C ALA A 50 -2.16 -10.70 2.56
N MET A 51 -0.91 -10.37 2.94
CA MET A 51 -0.04 -11.26 3.73
C MET A 51 -0.55 -11.52 5.15
N LEU A 52 -1.33 -10.59 5.70
CA LEU A 52 -2.01 -10.74 6.99
C LEU A 52 -3.33 -11.52 6.88
N ASN A 53 -3.66 -12.01 5.69
CA ASN A 53 -4.91 -12.69 5.40
C ASN A 53 -6.15 -11.78 5.54
N ASP A 54 -5.95 -10.46 5.57
CA ASP A 54 -6.99 -9.42 5.65
C ASP A 54 -7.35 -8.95 4.22
N SER A 55 -7.92 -9.85 3.41
CA SER A 55 -8.26 -9.56 2.00
C SER A 55 -9.30 -8.46 1.83
N GLU A 56 -10.27 -8.34 2.74
CA GLU A 56 -11.25 -7.25 2.74
C GLU A 56 -10.58 -5.87 2.85
N ARG A 57 -9.57 -5.75 3.73
CA ARG A 57 -8.82 -4.50 3.86
C ARG A 57 -7.96 -4.22 2.65
N ALA A 58 -7.30 -5.24 2.11
CA ALA A 58 -6.52 -5.10 0.89
C ALA A 58 -7.38 -4.55 -0.25
N ARG A 59 -8.62 -5.05 -0.44
CA ARG A 59 -9.58 -4.51 -1.41
C ARG A 59 -9.90 -3.04 -1.15
N GLY A 60 -10.22 -2.68 0.08
CA GLY A 60 -10.50 -1.28 0.44
C GLY A 60 -9.33 -0.35 0.12
N ILE A 61 -8.09 -0.80 0.30
CA ILE A 61 -6.88 -0.04 -0.08
C ILE A 61 -6.79 0.12 -1.60
N TYR A 62 -7.04 -0.95 -2.37
CA TYR A 62 -7.06 -0.87 -3.84
C TYR A 62 -8.14 0.08 -4.35
N GLU A 63 -9.35 0.04 -3.79
CA GLU A 63 -10.44 0.95 -4.14
C GLU A 63 -10.10 2.40 -3.81
N LEU A 64 -9.55 2.67 -2.62
CA LEU A 64 -9.11 4.00 -2.22
C LEU A 64 -8.04 4.57 -3.15
N ALA A 65 -7.12 3.72 -3.59
CA ALA A 65 -6.10 4.10 -4.55
C ALA A 65 -6.71 4.39 -5.93
N ILE A 66 -7.61 3.55 -6.45
CA ILE A 66 -8.29 3.77 -7.74
C ILE A 66 -9.12 5.05 -7.73
N CYS A 67 -9.70 5.42 -6.58
CA CYS A 67 -10.41 6.68 -6.41
C CYS A 67 -9.49 7.92 -6.47
N GLN A 68 -8.17 7.79 -6.38
CA GLN A 68 -7.28 8.94 -6.44
C GLN A 68 -7.20 9.52 -7.87
N PRO A 69 -7.51 10.82 -8.07
CA PRO A 69 -7.59 11.43 -9.39
C PRO A 69 -6.22 11.70 -10.03
N ARG A 70 -5.13 11.62 -9.27
CA ARG A 70 -3.76 11.88 -9.72
C ARG A 70 -2.85 10.66 -9.56
N LEU A 71 -3.32 9.49 -9.93
CA LEU A 71 -2.45 8.32 -9.96
C LEU A 71 -1.41 8.45 -11.07
N ASP A 72 -0.14 8.25 -10.74
CA ASP A 72 0.97 8.34 -11.71
C ASP A 72 0.92 7.20 -12.75
N MET A 73 0.49 6.00 -12.30
CA MET A 73 0.36 4.79 -13.13
C MET A 73 -0.94 4.02 -12.82
N PRO A 74 -2.10 4.48 -13.30
CA PRO A 74 -3.37 3.80 -13.08
C PRO A 74 -3.39 2.37 -13.63
N GLU A 75 -2.83 2.12 -14.83
CA GLU A 75 -2.78 0.78 -15.42
C GLU A 75 -2.05 -0.23 -14.53
N TYR A 76 -0.95 0.20 -13.89
CA TYR A 76 -0.19 -0.65 -12.99
C TYR A 76 -0.98 -0.99 -11.72
N MET A 77 -1.75 -0.02 -11.21
CA MET A 77 -2.65 -0.23 -10.07
C MET A 77 -3.75 -1.22 -10.40
N TRP A 78 -4.45 -1.03 -11.53
CA TRP A 78 -5.51 -1.93 -11.99
C TRP A 78 -4.98 -3.34 -12.25
N LYS A 79 -3.80 -3.47 -12.85
CA LYS A 79 -3.17 -4.78 -13.05
C LYS A 79 -2.91 -5.49 -11.72
N SER A 80 -2.32 -4.79 -10.73
CA SER A 80 -2.08 -5.35 -9.40
C SER A 80 -3.38 -5.74 -8.69
N TYR A 81 -4.44 -4.96 -8.89
CA TYR A 81 -5.75 -5.27 -8.32
C TYR A 81 -6.37 -6.53 -8.94
N ILE A 82 -6.29 -6.68 -10.26
CA ILE A 82 -6.75 -7.90 -10.95
C ILE A 82 -5.92 -9.11 -10.50
N ASP A 83 -4.58 -8.99 -10.48
CA ASP A 83 -3.69 -10.07 -10.04
C ASP A 83 -4.00 -10.49 -8.59
N PHE A 84 -4.32 -9.53 -7.72
CA PHE A 84 -4.81 -9.78 -6.38
C PHE A 84 -6.15 -10.53 -6.41
N GLU A 85 -7.19 -10.02 -7.05
CA GLU A 85 -8.50 -10.68 -7.10
C GLU A 85 -8.42 -12.11 -7.67
N VAL A 86 -7.64 -12.32 -8.73
CA VAL A 86 -7.43 -13.65 -9.33
C VAL A 86 -6.74 -14.61 -8.36
N SER A 87 -5.85 -14.11 -7.50
CA SER A 87 -5.16 -14.94 -6.49
C SER A 87 -6.05 -15.31 -5.30
N PHE A 88 -7.16 -14.59 -5.10
CA PHE A 88 -8.08 -14.75 -3.97
C PHE A 88 -9.49 -15.25 -4.38
N ILE A 89 -9.67 -15.63 -5.66
CA ILE A 89 -10.84 -16.37 -6.20
C ILE A 89 -10.61 -17.88 -6.12
#